data_AF-A0A1S3JMC1-F1
#
_entry.id   AF-A0A1S3JMC1-F1
#
_cell.length_a   1.000
_cell.length_b   1.000
_cell.length_c   1.000
_cell.angle_alpha   90.00
_cell.angle_beta   90.00
_cell.angle_gamma   90.00
#
_symmetry.space_group_name_H-M   'P 1'
#
loop_
_entity.id
_entity.type
_entity.pdbx_description
1 polymer ?
#
loop_
_entity_poly.entity_id
_entity_poly.type
_entity_poly.pdbx_seq_one_letter_code
_entity_poly.pdbx_strand_id
1 'polypeptide(L)'
;MLADTILIVIISICTALMGEGLTWLLVYRTEYYQRLKVEVEKASKKLEKTKEYSNEADRSQKKKIERQEEKLKNNNRDLSMVKMKSMFAIGFAFTALLSMFNSIFDGRVVAKLPFIPITWLQGISHRNLAGDDYSDCSFIFLYIVSTMSIRQNIQKLLGFAPSRAANKQGGGIFGTAPQYGK
;
A
#
# COMPACT_ATOMS: atom_id res chain seq x y z
N MET A 1 24.81 -17.19 -0.99
CA MET A 1 24.73 -15.71 -1.15
C MET A 1 24.00 -15.34 -2.43
N LEU A 2 24.63 -15.27 -3.61
CA LEU A 2 23.95 -14.78 -4.83
C LEU A 2 22.75 -15.65 -5.28
N ALA A 3 22.88 -16.98 -5.20
CA ALA A 3 21.79 -17.90 -5.51
C ALA A 3 20.60 -17.72 -4.54
N ASP A 4 20.88 -17.54 -3.25
CA ASP A 4 19.86 -17.28 -2.23
C ASP A 4 19.21 -15.92 -2.46
N THR A 5 19.98 -14.88 -2.80
CA THR A 5 19.45 -13.56 -3.14
C THR A 5 18.49 -13.64 -4.33
N ILE A 6 18.88 -14.31 -5.42
CA ILE A 6 18.05 -14.47 -6.62
C ILE A 6 16.79 -15.27 -6.29
N LEU A 7 16.91 -16.36 -5.53
CA LEU A 7 15.78 -17.17 -5.10
C LEU A 7 14.78 -16.33 -4.30
N ILE A 8 15.24 -15.50 -3.36
CA ILE A 8 14.39 -14.64 -2.54
C ILE A 8 13.69 -13.59 -3.40
N VAL A 9 14.39 -13.01 -4.37
CA VAL A 9 13.79 -12.06 -5.31
C VAL A 9 12.68 -12.76 -6.12
N ILE A 10 12.91 -13.96 -6.63
CA ILE A 10 11.88 -14.75 -7.34
C ILE A 10 10.69 -15.06 -6.42
N ILE A 11 10.93 -15.52 -5.19
CA ILE A 11 9.88 -15.76 -4.20
C ILE A 11 9.08 -14.48 -3.95
N SER A 12 9.75 -13.33 -3.81
CA SER A 12 9.10 -12.03 -3.60
C SER A 12 8.22 -11.60 -4.79
N ILE A 13 8.66 -11.85 -6.03
CA ILE A 13 7.88 -11.60 -7.24
C ILE A 13 6.64 -12.49 -7.25
N CYS A 14 6.80 -13.80 -7.06
CA CYS A 14 5.69 -14.75 -7.02
C CYS A 14 4.68 -14.39 -5.93
N THR A 15 5.17 -14.05 -4.73
CA THR A 15 4.37 -13.61 -3.59
C THR A 15 3.62 -12.31 -3.89
N ALA A 16 4.29 -11.34 -4.52
CA ALA A 16 3.68 -10.07 -4.90
C ALA A 16 2.55 -10.29 -5.92
N LEU A 17 2.78 -11.13 -6.93
CA LEU A 17 1.78 -11.51 -7.93
C LEU A 17 0.61 -12.27 -7.33
N MET A 18 0.87 -13.26 -6.47
CA MET A 18 -0.18 -13.97 -5.74
C MET A 18 -1.00 -13.03 -4.86
N GLY A 19 -0.35 -12.07 -4.20
CA GLY A 19 -1.03 -11.07 -3.39
C GLY A 19 -1.92 -10.12 -4.17
N GLU A 20 -1.43 -9.67 -5.32
CA GLU A 20 -2.23 -8.86 -6.22
C GLU A 20 -3.38 -9.67 -6.83
N GLY A 21 -3.13 -10.94 -7.17
CA GLY A 21 -4.15 -11.88 -7.63
C GLY A 21 -5.26 -12.12 -6.59
N LEU A 22 -4.89 -12.36 -5.33
CA LEU A 22 -5.84 -12.48 -4.22
C LEU A 22 -6.60 -11.17 -3.97
N THR A 23 -5.91 -10.03 -4.04
CA THR A 23 -6.54 -8.70 -3.94
C THR A 23 -7.55 -8.50 -5.06
N TRP A 24 -7.19 -8.87 -6.29
CA TRP A 24 -8.09 -8.78 -7.42
C TRP A 24 -9.30 -9.69 -7.28
N LEU A 25 -9.09 -10.94 -6.86
CA LEU A 25 -10.15 -11.93 -6.70
C LEU A 25 -11.13 -11.57 -5.58
N LEU A 26 -10.65 -11.10 -4.44
CA LEU A 26 -11.47 -10.80 -3.26
C LEU A 26 -12.06 -9.37 -3.29
N VAL A 27 -11.30 -8.40 -3.78
CA VAL A 27 -11.68 -6.98 -3.76
C VAL A 27 -12.21 -6.54 -5.12
N TYR A 28 -11.38 -6.60 -6.16
CA TYR A 28 -11.68 -5.98 -7.45
C TYR A 28 -12.78 -6.70 -8.22
N ARG A 29 -12.96 -8.01 -8.01
CA ARG A 29 -14.06 -8.79 -8.59
C ARG A 29 -15.43 -8.41 -8.02
N THR A 30 -15.50 -7.91 -6.79
CA THR A 30 -16.77 -7.67 -6.11
C THR A 30 -17.51 -6.50 -6.74
N GLU A 31 -18.73 -6.74 -7.23
CA GLU A 31 -19.55 -5.70 -7.88
C GLU A 31 -19.77 -4.47 -6.99
N TYR A 32 -19.94 -4.70 -5.68
CA TYR A 32 -20.08 -3.63 -4.69
C TYR A 32 -18.87 -2.68 -4.70
N TYR A 33 -17.66 -3.22 -4.77
CA TYR A 33 -16.43 -2.43 -4.83
C TYR A 33 -16.35 -1.63 -6.14
N GLN A 34 -16.70 -2.24 -7.27
CA GLN A 34 -16.69 -1.57 -8.57
C GLN A 34 -17.68 -0.41 -8.63
N ARG A 35 -18.91 -0.62 -8.16
CA ARG A 35 -19.96 0.42 -8.09
C ARG A 35 -19.51 1.58 -7.20
N LEU A 36 -19.02 1.26 -5.99
CA LEU A 36 -18.59 2.26 -5.02
C LEU A 36 -17.36 3.05 -5.51
N LYS A 37 -16.42 2.40 -6.21
CA LYS A 37 -15.28 3.08 -6.86
C LYS A 37 -15.76 4.10 -7.90
N VAL A 38 -16.69 3.71 -8.77
CA VAL A 38 -17.24 4.59 -9.81
C VAL A 38 -18.01 5.76 -9.19
N GLU A 39 -18.78 5.53 -8.13
CA GLU A 39 -19.49 6.60 -7.42
C GLU A 39 -18.53 7.61 -6.79
N VAL A 40 -17.47 7.13 -6.11
CA VAL A 40 -16.45 7.99 -5.50
C VAL A 40 -15.71 8.79 -6.58
N GLU A 41 -15.34 8.20 -7.72
CA GLU A 41 -14.67 8.92 -8.81
C GLU A 41 -15.58 9.99 -9.44
N LYS A 42 -16.85 9.67 -9.70
CA LYS A 42 -17.82 10.63 -10.24
C LYS A 42 -18.07 11.78 -9.27
N ALA A 43 -18.25 11.47 -7.99
CA ALA A 43 -18.49 12.47 -6.94
C ALA A 43 -17.27 13.36 -6.71
N SER A 44 -16.06 12.79 -6.70
CA SER A 44 -14.80 13.54 -6.57
C SER A 44 -14.59 14.49 -7.74
N LYS A 45 -14.77 14.02 -8.99
CA LYS A 45 -14.66 14.88 -10.19
C LYS A 45 -15.70 15.99 -10.23
N LYS A 46 -16.92 15.73 -9.75
CA LYS A 46 -17.99 16.73 -9.66
C LYS A 46 -17.67 17.79 -8.60
N LEU A 47 -17.12 17.37 -7.46
CA LEU A 47 -16.72 18.27 -6.40
C LEU A 47 -15.54 19.16 -6.82
N GLU A 48 -14.52 18.62 -7.50
CA GLU A 48 -13.39 19.42 -8.01
C GLU A 48 -13.86 20.52 -8.96
N LYS A 49 -14.70 20.17 -9.94
CA LYS A 49 -15.33 21.16 -10.82
C LYS A 49 -16.13 22.19 -10.04
N THR A 50 -16.95 21.76 -9.07
CA THR A 50 -17.79 22.68 -8.30
C THR A 50 -16.94 23.65 -7.47
N LYS A 51 -15.77 23.22 -6.97
CA LYS A 51 -14.82 24.09 -6.27
C LYS A 51 -14.13 25.09 -7.20
N GLU A 52 -13.74 24.68 -8.41
CA GLU A 52 -13.10 25.57 -9.40
C GLU A 52 -14.01 26.74 -9.83
N TYR A 53 -15.33 26.51 -9.92
CA TYR A 53 -16.30 27.54 -10.33
C TYR A 53 -17.01 28.23 -9.15
N SER A 54 -16.72 27.84 -7.90
CA SER A 54 -17.40 28.41 -6.73
C SER A 54 -16.69 29.67 -6.24
N ASN A 55 -17.47 30.73 -6.04
CA ASN A 55 -16.97 31.94 -5.43
C ASN A 55 -16.96 31.78 -3.90
N GLU A 56 -15.79 31.83 -3.25
CA GLU A 56 -15.65 31.57 -1.80
C GLU A 56 -16.45 32.54 -0.91
N ALA A 57 -16.83 33.70 -1.47
CA ALA A 57 -17.64 34.71 -0.79
C ALA A 57 -19.13 34.32 -0.61
N ASP A 58 -19.65 33.37 -1.40
CA ASP A 58 -21.06 32.98 -1.31
C ASP A 58 -21.29 31.85 -0.29
N ARG A 59 -21.86 32.22 0.87
CA ARG A 59 -22.17 31.31 2.00
C ARG A 59 -23.10 30.16 1.59
N SER A 60 -23.97 30.36 0.59
CA SER A 60 -24.86 29.32 0.04
C SER A 60 -24.10 28.24 -0.71
N GLN A 61 -23.13 28.63 -1.54
CA GLN A 61 -22.29 27.69 -2.30
C GLN A 61 -21.32 26.95 -1.39
N LYS A 62 -20.72 27.66 -0.42
CA LYS A 62 -19.85 27.05 0.59
C LYS A 62 -20.54 25.91 1.35
N LYS A 63 -21.77 26.11 1.83
CA LYS A 63 -22.54 25.08 2.54
C LYS A 63 -22.91 23.88 1.65
N LYS A 64 -23.13 24.11 0.35
CA LYS A 64 -23.37 23.02 -0.63
C LYS A 64 -22.12 22.19 -0.89
N ILE A 65 -20.95 22.84 -0.96
CA ILE A 65 -19.65 22.18 -1.14
C ILE A 65 -19.31 21.34 0.09
N GLU A 66 -19.41 21.90 1.30
CA GLU A 66 -19.16 21.17 2.56
C GLU A 66 -20.03 19.90 2.66
N ARG A 67 -21.32 19.99 2.29
CA ARG A 67 -22.23 18.83 2.28
C ARG A 67 -21.84 17.77 1.24
N GLN A 68 -21.27 18.18 0.10
CA GLN A 68 -20.77 17.25 -0.91
C GLN A 68 -19.45 16.60 -0.49
N GLU A 69 -18.58 17.35 0.18
CA GLU A 69 -17.35 16.83 0.80
C GLU A 69 -17.65 15.78 1.87
N GLU A 70 -18.62 16.05 2.74
CA GLU A 70 -19.01 15.11 3.81
C GLU A 70 -19.55 13.80 3.23
N LYS A 71 -20.41 13.88 2.21
CA LYS A 71 -20.90 12.69 1.48
C LYS A 71 -19.76 11.93 0.81
N LEU A 72 -18.84 12.64 0.17
CA LEU A 72 -17.69 12.02 -0.49
C LEU A 72 -16.75 11.35 0.53
N LYS A 73 -16.55 11.97 1.69
CA LYS A 73 -15.77 11.41 2.80
C LYS A 73 -16.39 10.13 3.33
N ASN A 74 -17.71 10.08 3.50
CA ASN A 74 -18.42 8.86 3.93
C ASN A 74 -18.29 7.75 2.88
N ASN A 75 -18.55 8.04 1.60
CA ASN A 75 -18.41 7.03 0.54
C ASN A 75 -16.95 6.52 0.41
N ASN A 76 -15.96 7.40 0.60
CA ASN A 76 -14.55 7.01 0.58
C ASN A 76 -14.16 6.20 1.82
N ARG A 77 -14.77 6.47 2.98
CA ARG A 77 -14.62 5.66 4.19
C ARG A 77 -15.17 4.26 3.97
N ASP A 78 -16.35 4.13 3.38
CA ASP A 78 -16.94 2.83 3.05
C ASP A 78 -16.08 2.04 2.06
N LEU A 79 -15.58 2.72 1.01
CA LEU A 79 -14.65 2.13 0.06
C LEU A 79 -13.37 1.64 0.75
N SER A 80 -12.84 2.44 1.67
CA SER A 80 -11.66 2.09 2.47
C SER A 80 -11.93 0.93 3.42
N MET A 81 -13.12 0.83 4.02
CA MET A 81 -13.49 -0.27 4.92
C MET A 81 -13.58 -1.61 4.18
N VAL A 82 -14.12 -1.63 2.95
CA VAL A 82 -14.12 -2.83 2.09
C VAL A 82 -12.70 -3.29 1.77
N LYS A 83 -11.83 -2.34 1.39
CA LYS A 83 -10.42 -2.63 1.14
C LYS A 83 -9.72 -3.12 2.40
N MET A 84 -9.96 -2.48 3.54
CA MET A 84 -9.30 -2.78 4.81
C MET A 84 -9.63 -4.19 5.28
N LYS A 85 -10.91 -4.60 5.28
CA LYS A 85 -11.32 -5.97 5.64
C LYS A 85 -10.58 -7.02 4.82
N SER A 86 -10.47 -6.78 3.52
CA SER A 86 -9.79 -7.70 2.60
C SER A 86 -8.26 -7.65 2.75
N MET A 87 -7.68 -6.48 2.97
CA MET A 87 -6.24 -6.33 3.24
C MET A 87 -5.83 -7.00 4.55
N PHE A 88 -6.70 -7.06 5.57
CA PHE A 88 -6.43 -7.82 6.79
C PHE A 88 -6.33 -9.32 6.52
N ALA A 89 -7.27 -9.90 5.75
CA ALA A 89 -7.22 -11.32 5.38
C ALA A 89 -5.97 -11.65 4.56
N ILE A 90 -5.64 -10.79 3.60
CA ILE A 90 -4.44 -10.90 2.78
C ILE A 90 -3.17 -10.73 3.63
N GLY A 91 -3.18 -9.80 4.57
CA GLY A 91 -2.08 -9.57 5.51
C GLY A 91 -1.83 -10.78 6.40
N PHE A 92 -2.88 -11.45 6.87
CA PHE A 92 -2.74 -12.71 7.61
C PHE A 92 -2.07 -13.81 6.77
N ALA A 93 -2.48 -13.97 5.51
CA ALA A 93 -1.84 -14.90 4.58
C ALA A 93 -0.35 -14.56 4.35
N PHE A 94 -0.01 -13.27 4.22
CA PHE A 94 1.40 -12.85 4.08
C PHE A 94 2.21 -13.05 5.35
N THR A 95 1.63 -12.85 6.53
CA THR A 95 2.31 -13.13 7.79
C THR A 95 2.59 -14.62 7.94
N ALA A 96 1.66 -15.49 7.55
CA ALA A 96 1.87 -16.94 7.54
C ALA A 96 2.99 -17.35 6.57
N LEU A 97 2.99 -16.81 5.34
CA LEU A 97 4.06 -17.05 4.36
C LEU A 97 5.41 -16.53 4.85
N LEU A 98 5.44 -15.33 5.43
CA LEU A 98 6.66 -14.76 6.00
C LEU A 98 7.21 -15.64 7.13
N SER A 99 6.35 -16.15 8.01
CA SER A 99 6.74 -17.05 9.09
C SER A 99 7.33 -18.36 8.56
N MET A 100 6.70 -18.95 7.54
CA MET A 100 7.18 -20.18 6.90
C MET A 100 8.55 -19.98 6.25
N PHE A 101 8.77 -18.87 5.54
CA PHE A 101 10.09 -18.63 4.94
C PHE A 101 11.13 -18.21 5.98
N ASN A 102 10.71 -17.53 7.05
CA ASN A 102 11.62 -17.17 8.13
C ASN A 102 12.25 -18.40 8.80
N SER A 103 11.50 -19.50 8.98
CA SER A 103 12.05 -20.72 9.56
C SER A 103 13.00 -21.48 8.59
N ILE A 104 12.81 -21.34 7.28
CA ILE A 104 13.66 -21.99 6.26
C ILE A 104 15.01 -21.28 6.12
N PHE A 105 15.03 -19.95 6.26
CA PHE A 105 16.22 -19.12 6.08
C PHE A 105 16.81 -18.58 7.40
N ASP A 106 16.47 -19.23 8.52
CA ASP A 106 16.93 -18.80 9.84
C ASP A 106 18.46 -18.87 9.97
N GLY A 107 19.07 -17.84 10.56
CA GLY A 107 20.51 -17.76 10.79
C GLY A 107 21.38 -17.61 9.54
N ARG A 108 20.80 -17.47 8.33
CA ARG A 108 21.56 -17.44 7.07
C ARG A 108 21.69 -16.03 6.51
N VAL A 109 22.92 -15.60 6.26
CA VAL A 109 23.21 -14.35 5.54
C VAL A 109 22.85 -14.52 4.07
N VAL A 110 21.85 -13.77 3.60
CA VAL A 110 21.32 -13.91 2.23
C VAL A 110 21.90 -12.90 1.24
N ALA A 111 22.34 -11.74 1.72
CA ALA A 111 22.99 -10.71 0.92
C ALA A 111 23.90 -9.84 1.81
N LYS A 112 24.87 -9.18 1.20
CA LYS A 112 25.69 -8.16 1.84
C LYS A 112 25.36 -6.81 1.23
N LEU A 113 24.95 -5.86 2.05
CA LEU A 113 24.62 -4.51 1.62
C LEU A 113 25.92 -3.72 1.39
N PRO A 114 25.97 -2.87 0.34
CA PRO A 114 27.14 -2.02 0.10
C PRO A 114 27.24 -0.84 1.08
N PHE A 115 26.30 -0.72 2.03
CA PHE A 115 26.25 0.28 3.07
C PHE A 115 25.76 -0.36 4.37
N ILE A 116 26.10 0.25 5.51
CA ILE A 116 25.56 -0.14 6.81
C ILE A 116 24.19 0.55 6.97
N PRO A 117 23.08 -0.18 7.16
CA PRO A 117 21.77 0.41 7.38
C PRO A 117 21.77 1.38 8.57
N ILE A 118 20.92 2.40 8.53
CA ILE A 118 20.75 3.36 9.64
C ILE A 118 20.23 2.59 10.88
N THR A 119 20.65 2.96 12.09
CA THR A 119 20.43 2.22 13.35
C THR A 119 19.00 1.73 13.60
N TRP A 120 17.98 2.52 13.25
CA TRP A 120 16.57 2.12 13.35
C TRP A 120 16.16 0.98 12.40
N LEU A 121 16.81 0.84 11.24
CA LEU A 121 16.60 -0.24 10.27
C LEU A 121 17.49 -1.46 10.53
N GLN A 122 18.60 -1.29 11.27
CA GLN A 122 19.53 -2.38 11.60
C GLN A 122 18.83 -3.55 12.30
N GLY A 123 17.86 -3.27 13.17
CA GLY A 123 17.09 -4.31 13.86
C GLY A 123 16.24 -5.19 12.94
N ILE A 124 15.83 -4.69 11.77
CA ILE A 124 15.09 -5.48 10.77
C ILE A 124 16.05 -6.09 9.75
N SER A 125 17.06 -5.32 9.30
CA SER A 125 18.05 -5.81 8.34
C SER A 125 18.86 -6.97 8.89
N HIS A 126 19.20 -6.97 10.18
CA HIS A 126 20.01 -8.00 10.83
C HIS A 126 19.17 -9.00 11.67
N ARG A 127 17.84 -8.97 11.55
CA ARG A 127 16.95 -9.85 12.32
C ARG A 127 17.25 -11.32 12.01
N ASN A 128 17.33 -12.16 13.04
CA ASN A 128 17.64 -13.59 12.95
C ASN A 128 19.03 -13.93 12.35
N LEU A 129 19.94 -12.95 12.23
CA LEU A 129 21.33 -13.21 11.85
C LEU A 129 22.24 -13.25 13.07
N ALA A 130 23.16 -14.20 13.09
CA ALA A 130 24.23 -14.27 14.07
C ALA A 130 25.46 -13.51 13.56
N GLY A 131 26.05 -12.66 14.40
CA GLY A 131 27.22 -11.85 14.07
C GLY A 131 27.02 -10.37 14.37
N ASP A 132 28.13 -9.61 14.34
CA ASP A 132 28.16 -8.16 14.58
C ASP A 132 28.37 -7.35 13.29
N ASP A 133 28.34 -8.01 12.12
CA ASP A 133 28.50 -7.36 10.83
C ASP A 133 27.14 -6.86 10.30
N TYR A 134 26.80 -5.62 10.64
CA TYR A 134 25.56 -4.97 10.20
C TYR A 134 25.47 -4.71 8.68
N SER A 135 26.51 -5.03 7.89
CA SER A 135 26.38 -5.07 6.42
C SER A 135 25.64 -6.32 5.93
N ASP A 136 25.47 -7.34 6.78
CA ASP A 136 24.76 -8.56 6.43
C ASP A 136 23.24 -8.36 6.48
N CYS A 137 22.56 -8.92 5.47
CA CYS A 137 21.14 -8.76 5.24
C CYS A 137 20.41 -10.07 5.51
N SER A 138 19.34 -10.00 6.31
CA SER A 138 18.42 -11.09 6.60
C SER A 138 17.45 -11.33 5.45
N PHE A 139 16.91 -12.54 5.41
CA PHE A 139 15.81 -12.91 4.50
C PHE A 139 14.63 -11.94 4.64
N ILE A 140 14.20 -11.67 5.88
CA ILE A 140 13.01 -10.87 6.19
C ILE A 140 13.11 -9.50 5.54
N PHE A 141 14.26 -8.83 5.70
CA PHE A 141 14.45 -7.48 5.19
C PHE A 141 14.38 -7.45 3.66
N LEU A 142 15.16 -8.31 3.00
CA LEU A 142 15.21 -8.37 1.54
C LEU A 142 13.85 -8.74 0.95
N TYR A 143 13.14 -9.69 1.57
CA TYR A 143 11.80 -10.10 1.17
C TYR A 143 10.76 -8.99 1.35
N ILE A 144 10.72 -8.31 2.48
CA ILE A 144 9.74 -7.22 2.73
C ILE A 144 9.98 -6.07 1.76
N VAL A 145 11.23 -5.61 1.62
CA VAL A 145 11.56 -4.49 0.73
C VAL A 145 11.23 -4.85 -0.71
N SER A 146 11.66 -6.02 -1.19
CA SER A 146 11.41 -6.46 -2.56
C SER A 146 9.91 -6.63 -2.83
N THR A 147 9.18 -7.32 -1.95
CA THR A 147 7.74 -7.57 -2.12
C THR A 147 6.94 -6.27 -2.14
N MET A 148 7.26 -5.31 -1.25
CA MET A 148 6.56 -4.02 -1.21
C MET A 148 6.88 -3.17 -2.44
N SER A 149 8.14 -3.09 -2.86
CA SER A 149 8.54 -2.37 -4.07
C SER A 149 7.89 -2.97 -5.32
N ILE A 150 7.94 -4.30 -5.48
CA ILE A 150 7.35 -4.98 -6.64
C ILE A 150 5.84 -4.81 -6.66
N ARG A 151 5.16 -5.06 -5.53
CA ARG A 151 3.70 -4.93 -5.44
C ARG A 151 3.22 -3.53 -5.81
N GLN A 152 3.83 -2.48 -5.26
CA GLN A 152 3.43 -1.11 -5.58
C GLN A 152 3.61 -0.78 -7.06
N ASN A 153 4.66 -1.30 -7.70
CA ASN A 153 4.89 -1.11 -9.13
C ASN A 153 3.87 -1.88 -9.98
N ILE A 154 3.54 -3.12 -9.60
CA ILE A 154 2.48 -3.91 -10.26
C ILE A 154 1.12 -3.19 -10.15
N GLN A 155 0.76 -2.68 -8.97
CA GLN A 155 -0.49 -1.94 -8.77
C GLN A 155 -0.58 -0.68 -9.63
N LYS A 156 0.53 0.03 -9.80
CA LYS A 156 0.62 1.18 -10.70
C LYS A 156 0.48 0.76 -12.17
N LEU A 157 1.16 -0.32 -12.57
CA LEU A 157 1.12 -0.84 -13.93
C LEU A 157 -0.28 -1.31 -14.33
N LEU A 158 -1.00 -1.98 -13.42
CA LEU A 158 -2.33 -2.52 -13.66
C LEU A 158 -3.46 -1.49 -13.46
N GLY A 159 -3.15 -0.26 -13.07
CA GLY A 159 -4.17 0.78 -12.82
C GLY A 159 -5.06 0.51 -11.60
N PHE A 160 -4.62 -0.41 -10.72
CA PHE A 160 -5.28 -0.74 -9.46
C PHE A 160 -4.91 0.21 -8.32
N ALA A 161 -3.90 1.05 -8.54
CA ALA A 161 -3.54 2.13 -7.65
C ALA A 161 -4.75 3.06 -7.40
N PRO A 162 -5.01 3.48 -6.13
CA PRO A 162 -6.03 4.45 -5.84
C PRO A 162 -5.77 5.75 -6.63
N SER A 163 -6.82 6.32 -7.23
CA SER A 163 -6.67 7.53 -8.04
C SER A 163 -6.12 8.69 -7.19
N ARG A 164 -5.31 9.56 -7.79
CA ARG A 164 -4.73 10.73 -7.09
C ARG A 164 -5.81 11.62 -6.44
N ALA A 165 -6.99 11.70 -7.05
CA ALA A 165 -8.15 12.43 -6.52
C ALA A 165 -8.74 11.75 -5.27
N ALA A 166 -8.87 10.42 -5.27
CA ALA A 166 -9.33 9.66 -4.10
C ALA A 166 -8.32 9.73 -2.92
N ASN A 167 -7.03 9.83 -3.23
CA ASN A 167 -5.96 9.97 -2.23
C ASN A 167 -5.87 11.39 -1.64
N LYS A 168 -6.35 12.42 -2.36
CA LYS A 168 -6.38 13.82 -1.90
C LYS A 168 -7.42 14.07 -0.81
N GLN A 169 -8.51 13.30 -0.83
CA GLN A 169 -9.66 13.46 0.08
C GLN A 169 -9.80 12.32 1.08
N GLY A 170 -9.21 11.15 0.80
CA GLY A 170 -9.07 10.07 1.75
C GLY A 170 -7.78 10.24 2.52
N GLY A 171 -7.84 10.83 3.72
CA GLY A 171 -6.80 10.69 4.73
C GLY A 171 -6.65 9.22 5.12
N GLY A 172 -6.05 8.42 4.24
CA GLY A 172 -5.71 7.04 4.49
C GLY A 172 -4.50 6.97 5.40
N ILE A 173 -4.46 5.97 6.28
CA ILE A 173 -3.37 5.70 7.22
C ILE A 173 -2.01 5.47 6.49
N PHE A 174 -2.04 5.19 5.18
CA PHE A 174 -0.86 5.08 4.30
C PHE A 174 -0.87 6.08 3.13
N GLY A 175 -1.79 7.05 3.12
CA GLY A 175 -1.80 8.14 2.16
C GLY A 175 -0.87 9.25 2.66
N THR A 176 0.17 9.58 1.88
CA THR A 176 0.95 10.79 2.10
C THR A 176 0.00 11.97 2.27
N ALA A 177 0.03 12.57 3.46
CA ALA A 177 -0.78 13.74 3.77
C ALA A 177 -0.60 14.80 2.67
N PRO A 178 -1.66 15.52 2.27
CA PRO A 178 -1.50 16.69 1.45
C PRO A 178 -0.68 17.70 2.27
N GLN A 179 0.60 17.83 1.92
CA GLN A 179 1.41 18.98 2.25
C GLN A 179 0.68 20.20 1.67
N TYR A 180 -0.11 20.85 2.52
CA TYR A 180 -0.54 22.22 2.28
C TYR A 180 0.73 23.07 2.32
N GLY A 181 1.31 23.31 1.14
CA GLY A 181 2.25 24.40 0.96
C GLY A 181 1.53 25.69 1.34
N LYS A 182 2.13 26.41 2.29
CA LYS A 182 1.77 27.79 2.62
C LYS A 182 1.93 28.69 1.40
#